data_AF-A0A9P0ZYG8-F1
#
_entry.id   AF-A0A9P0ZYG8-F1
#
_cell.length_a   1.000
_cell.length_b   1.000
_cell.length_c   1.000
_cell.angle_alpha   90.00
_cell.angle_beta   90.00
_cell.angle_gamma   90.00
#
_symmetry.space_group_name_H-M   'P 1'
#
loop_
_entity.id
_entity.type
_entity.pdbx_description
1 polymer ?
#
loop_
_entity_poly.entity_id
_entity_poly.type
_entity_poly.pdbx_seq_one_letter_code
_entity_poly.pdbx_strand_id
1 'polypeptide(L)'
;MQAKRPINVRSDEQWQKCCERFNSTKFKEISSKNLQNREASDDKSGHERKSYAQYMHEKDDPKTGEQYSALENWKDQRLTRSGEWRTKEAHEKYTQMSEEYQTQLGQTGSSSSINEIHIMHRNLRRYRGRQSGVGPTLSKGA
;
A
#
# COMPACT_ATOMS: atom_id res chain seq x y z
N MET A 1 24.38 -14.28 -22.12
CA MET A 1 23.61 -13.33 -22.97
C MET A 1 23.62 -11.97 -22.29
N GLN A 2 24.16 -10.92 -22.92
CA GLN A 2 24.03 -9.56 -22.39
C GLN A 2 22.61 -9.05 -22.67
N ALA A 3 21.92 -8.57 -21.63
CA ALA A 3 20.60 -7.97 -21.78
C ALA A 3 20.73 -6.69 -22.63
N LYS A 4 19.88 -6.54 -23.66
CA LYS A 4 19.89 -5.34 -24.51
C LYS A 4 19.51 -4.11 -23.69
N ARG A 5 20.22 -3.00 -23.91
CA ARG A 5 19.92 -1.71 -23.26
C ARG A 5 18.55 -1.19 -23.71
N PRO A 6 17.65 -0.79 -22.79
CA PRO A 6 16.42 -0.09 -23.12
C PRO A 6 16.68 1.29 -23.75
N ILE A 7 15.83 1.70 -24.70
CA ILE A 7 16.00 2.94 -25.49
C ILE A 7 16.11 4.23 -24.64
N ASN A 8 15.53 4.20 -23.43
CA ASN A 8 15.49 5.32 -22.48
C ASN A 8 16.67 5.37 -21.49
N VAL A 9 17.58 4.41 -21.50
CA VAL A 9 18.80 4.45 -20.67
C VAL A 9 19.88 5.22 -21.39
N ARG A 10 20.48 6.24 -20.77
CA ARG A 10 21.30 7.25 -21.49
C ARG A 10 22.60 6.70 -22.09
N SER A 11 23.18 5.63 -21.53
CA SER A 11 24.38 5.00 -22.08
C SER A 11 24.48 3.52 -21.72
N ASP A 12 25.30 2.79 -22.49
CA ASP A 12 25.61 1.38 -22.22
C ASP A 12 26.34 1.17 -20.90
N GLU A 13 27.18 2.13 -20.49
CA GLU A 13 27.86 2.12 -19.19
C GLU A 13 26.88 2.21 -18.02
N GLN A 14 25.87 3.09 -18.11
CA GLN A 14 24.82 3.17 -17.09
C GLN A 14 23.99 1.90 -17.02
N TRP A 15 23.70 1.29 -18.19
CA TRP A 15 22.99 0.03 -18.25
C TRP A 15 23.81 -1.11 -17.61
N GLN A 16 25.10 -1.20 -17.90
CA GLN A 16 25.99 -2.18 -17.29
C GLN A 16 26.06 -2.01 -15.77
N LYS A 17 26.24 -0.78 -15.26
CA LYS A 17 26.22 -0.51 -13.81
C LYS A 17 24.90 -0.92 -13.15
N CYS A 18 23.77 -0.71 -13.82
CA CYS A 18 22.47 -1.20 -13.37
C CYS A 18 22.43 -2.73 -13.33
N CYS A 19 22.82 -3.40 -14.41
CA CYS A 19 22.87 -4.85 -14.48
C CYS A 19 23.79 -5.45 -13.40
N GLU A 20 24.97 -4.88 -13.19
CA GLU A 20 25.92 -5.28 -12.16
C GLU A 20 25.33 -5.14 -10.77
N ARG A 21 24.66 -4.00 -10.48
CA ARG A 21 23.98 -3.77 -9.21
C ARG A 21 22.96 -4.87 -8.92
N PHE A 22 22.09 -5.19 -9.87
CA PHE A 22 21.06 -6.22 -9.69
C PHE A 22 21.62 -7.65 -9.65
N ASN A 23 22.77 -7.88 -10.28
CA ASN A 23 23.46 -9.18 -10.24
C ASN A 23 24.38 -9.35 -9.02
N SER A 24 24.69 -8.27 -8.31
CA SER A 24 25.57 -8.31 -7.13
C SER A 24 25.04 -9.25 -6.06
N THR A 25 25.95 -9.93 -5.36
CA THR A 25 25.62 -10.82 -4.24
C THR A 25 24.80 -10.10 -3.18
N LYS A 26 25.21 -8.87 -2.84
CA LYS A 26 24.49 -8.00 -1.89
C LYS A 26 23.04 -7.75 -2.29
N PHE A 27 22.77 -7.47 -3.56
CA PHE A 27 21.38 -7.26 -4.01
C PHE A 27 20.56 -8.55 -3.94
N LYS A 28 21.15 -9.68 -4.35
CA LYS A 28 20.49 -10.99 -4.27
C LYS A 28 20.16 -11.37 -2.83
N GLU A 29 21.07 -11.15 -1.89
CA GLU A 29 20.85 -11.36 -0.45
C GLU A 29 19.71 -10.49 0.10
N ILE A 30 19.71 -9.18 -0.22
CA ILE A 30 18.63 -8.27 0.19
C ILE A 30 17.30 -8.72 -0.40
N SER A 31 17.29 -9.11 -1.68
CA SER A 31 16.08 -9.60 -2.36
C SER A 31 15.54 -10.88 -1.72
N SER A 32 16.42 -11.85 -1.42
CA SER A 32 16.06 -13.10 -0.74
C SER A 32 15.53 -12.86 0.67
N LYS A 33 16.19 -11.99 1.45
CA LYS A 33 15.74 -11.63 2.80
C LYS A 33 14.38 -10.91 2.76
N ASN A 34 14.17 -10.02 1.79
CA ASN A 34 12.87 -9.37 1.60
C ASN A 34 11.78 -10.37 1.23
N LEU A 35 12.09 -11.38 0.41
CA LEU A 35 11.15 -12.47 0.11
C LEU A 35 10.81 -13.28 1.36
N GLN A 36 11.81 -13.73 2.10
CA GLN A 36 11.61 -14.46 3.37
C GLN A 36 10.78 -13.68 4.37
N ASN A 37 11.07 -12.38 4.54
CA ASN A 37 10.30 -11.50 5.42
C ASN A 37 8.83 -11.37 4.98
N ARG A 38 8.55 -11.33 3.66
CA ARG A 38 7.18 -11.32 3.13
C ARG A 38 6.47 -12.65 3.37
N GLU A 39 7.17 -13.77 3.20
CA GLU A 39 6.63 -15.11 3.42
C GLU A 39 6.36 -15.42 4.90
N ALA A 40 7.24 -14.92 5.78
CA ALA A 40 7.13 -15.07 7.24
C ALA A 40 6.17 -14.07 7.90
N SER A 41 5.64 -13.09 7.14
CA SER A 41 4.67 -12.15 7.68
C SER A 41 3.31 -12.83 7.87
N ASP A 42 2.82 -12.87 9.11
CA ASP A 42 1.45 -13.30 9.45
C ASP A 42 0.39 -12.38 8.82
N ASP A 43 0.79 -11.15 8.49
CA ASP A 43 0.06 -10.18 7.70
C ASP A 43 0.16 -10.52 6.20
N LYS A 44 -0.30 -11.71 5.83
CA LYS A 44 -0.75 -11.96 4.45
C LYS A 44 -1.95 -11.07 4.22
N SER A 45 -1.71 -9.81 3.84
CA SER A 45 -2.78 -8.87 3.50
C SER A 45 -3.78 -9.59 2.60
N GLY A 46 -5.07 -9.41 2.83
CA GLY A 46 -6.13 -10.08 2.06
C GLY A 46 -6.02 -9.92 0.53
N HIS A 47 -5.15 -9.03 0.03
CA HIS A 47 -4.83 -8.81 -1.39
C HIS A 47 -3.90 -9.86 -2.01
N GLU A 48 -3.54 -10.91 -1.27
CA GLU A 48 -2.72 -12.01 -1.75
C GLU A 48 -1.32 -11.56 -2.23
N ARG A 49 -0.97 -11.85 -3.50
CA ARG A 49 0.30 -11.46 -4.15
C ARG A 49 0.18 -10.16 -4.96
N LYS A 50 -0.97 -9.47 -4.93
CA LYS A 50 -1.19 -8.27 -5.73
C LYS A 50 -0.55 -7.05 -5.06
N SER A 51 -0.02 -6.16 -5.88
CA SER A 51 0.37 -4.83 -5.39
C SER A 51 -0.87 -4.04 -4.98
N TYR A 52 -0.71 -3.07 -4.07
CA TYR A 52 -1.80 -2.16 -3.70
C TYR A 52 -2.44 -1.47 -4.92
N ALA A 53 -1.61 -0.95 -5.83
CA ALA A 53 -2.09 -0.28 -7.04
C ALA A 53 -2.90 -1.22 -7.95
N GLN A 54 -2.44 -2.46 -8.10
CA GLN A 54 -3.17 -3.47 -8.88
C GLN A 54 -4.52 -3.81 -8.23
N TYR A 55 -4.53 -4.01 -6.91
CA TYR A 55 -5.76 -4.34 -6.18
C TYR A 55 -6.80 -3.22 -6.29
N MET A 56 -6.39 -1.96 -6.11
CA MET A 56 -7.29 -0.81 -6.23
C MET A 56 -7.84 -0.67 -7.65
N HIS A 57 -6.98 -0.76 -8.67
CA HIS A 57 -7.42 -0.68 -10.06
C HIS A 57 -8.45 -1.77 -10.43
N GLU A 58 -8.34 -2.97 -9.88
CA GLU A 58 -9.32 -4.04 -10.11
C GLU A 58 -10.65 -3.83 -9.36
N LYS A 59 -10.66 -2.98 -8.32
CA LYS A 59 -11.81 -2.72 -7.44
C LYS A 59 -12.52 -1.42 -7.74
N ASP A 60 -11.84 -0.46 -8.36
CA ASP A 60 -12.43 0.77 -8.87
C ASP A 60 -13.53 0.42 -9.88
N ASP A 61 -14.62 1.19 -9.88
CA ASP A 61 -15.73 0.94 -10.81
C ASP A 61 -15.30 1.35 -12.23
N PRO A 62 -15.20 0.40 -13.19
CA PRO A 62 -14.70 0.71 -14.53
C PRO A 62 -15.68 1.55 -15.36
N LYS A 63 -16.96 1.66 -14.93
CA LYS A 63 -18.01 2.41 -15.63
C LYS A 63 -18.15 3.84 -15.12
N THR A 64 -18.05 4.03 -13.81
CA THR A 64 -18.19 5.36 -13.18
C THR A 64 -16.85 6.03 -12.92
N GLY A 65 -15.75 5.27 -12.87
CA GLY A 65 -14.43 5.74 -12.48
C GLY A 65 -14.32 6.05 -10.99
N GLU A 66 -15.32 5.66 -10.19
CA GLU A 66 -15.31 5.88 -8.74
C GLU A 66 -14.26 4.98 -8.09
N GLN A 67 -13.43 5.61 -7.24
CA GLN A 67 -12.39 4.91 -6.50
C GLN A 67 -13.00 4.01 -5.43
N TYR A 68 -12.41 2.83 -5.26
CA TYR A 68 -12.80 1.92 -4.20
C TYR A 68 -12.57 2.55 -2.83
N SER A 69 -13.54 2.40 -1.93
CA SER A 69 -13.50 2.96 -0.57
C SER A 69 -12.23 2.51 0.17
N ALA A 70 -11.54 3.49 0.76
CA ALA A 70 -10.37 3.25 1.60
C ALA A 70 -10.74 2.45 2.87
N LEU A 71 -11.95 2.66 3.40
CA LEU A 71 -12.49 1.89 4.53
C LEU A 71 -12.71 0.42 4.15
N GLU A 72 -13.37 0.17 3.03
CA GLU A 72 -13.62 -1.20 2.57
C GLU A 72 -12.31 -1.92 2.21
N ASN A 73 -11.38 -1.24 1.56
CA ASN A 73 -10.03 -1.76 1.32
C ASN A 73 -9.30 -2.11 2.62
N TRP A 74 -9.44 -1.31 3.68
CA TRP A 74 -8.85 -1.64 4.98
C TRP A 74 -9.47 -2.87 5.63
N LYS A 75 -10.79 -3.05 5.48
CA LYS A 75 -11.51 -4.24 5.95
C LYS A 75 -11.05 -5.48 5.19
N ASP A 76 -10.98 -5.41 3.87
CA ASP A 76 -10.55 -6.51 3.02
C ASP A 76 -9.15 -7.02 3.39
N GLN A 77 -8.25 -6.13 3.81
CA GLN A 77 -6.91 -6.53 4.29
C GLN A 77 -6.93 -7.35 5.58
N ARG A 78 -7.99 -7.21 6.39
CA ARG A 78 -8.11 -7.75 7.76
C ARG A 78 -9.11 -8.88 7.90
N LEU A 79 -9.80 -9.20 6.82
CA LEU A 79 -10.59 -10.41 6.72
C LEU A 79 -9.71 -11.60 6.28
N THR A 80 -10.08 -12.78 6.73
CA THR A 80 -9.61 -14.05 6.17
C THR A 80 -10.25 -14.29 4.80
N ARG A 81 -9.79 -15.30 4.07
CA ARG A 81 -10.44 -15.72 2.82
C ARG A 81 -11.88 -16.20 3.01
N SER A 82 -12.24 -16.67 4.21
CA SER A 82 -13.61 -17.05 4.57
C SER A 82 -14.50 -15.85 4.94
N GLY A 83 -13.95 -14.63 4.96
CA GLY A 83 -14.68 -13.41 5.33
C GLY A 83 -14.78 -13.18 6.84
N GLU A 84 -14.00 -13.90 7.64
CA GLU A 84 -13.95 -13.72 9.10
C GLU A 84 -12.89 -12.69 9.49
N TRP A 85 -13.11 -11.97 10.58
CA TRP A 85 -12.12 -11.04 11.10
C TRP A 85 -10.89 -11.79 11.62
N ARG A 86 -9.70 -11.38 11.18
CA ARG A 86 -8.43 -11.95 11.67
C ARG A 86 -8.20 -11.69 13.15
N THR A 87 -8.70 -10.57 13.67
CA THR A 87 -8.62 -10.22 15.09
C THR A 87 -9.88 -9.47 15.54
N LYS A 88 -10.22 -9.58 16.83
CA LYS A 88 -11.32 -8.82 17.44
C LYS A 88 -11.08 -7.30 17.37
N GLU A 89 -9.85 -6.87 17.60
CA GLU A 89 -9.44 -5.46 17.51
C GLU A 89 -9.66 -4.88 16.10
N ALA A 90 -9.42 -5.67 15.05
CA ALA A 90 -9.70 -5.23 13.68
C ALA A 90 -11.19 -5.01 13.44
N HIS A 91 -12.04 -5.89 13.97
CA HIS A 91 -13.48 -5.73 13.88
C HIS A 91 -13.95 -4.46 14.61
N GLU A 92 -13.54 -4.28 15.87
CA GLU A 92 -13.92 -3.11 16.68
C GLU A 92 -13.50 -1.79 16.02
N LYS A 93 -12.27 -1.71 15.51
CA LYS A 93 -11.78 -0.54 14.78
C LYS A 93 -12.57 -0.27 13.50
N TYR A 94 -12.96 -1.32 12.77
CA TYR A 94 -13.80 -1.16 11.59
C TYR A 94 -15.16 -0.57 11.93
N THR A 95 -15.78 -1.10 12.98
CA THR A 95 -17.09 -0.65 13.46
C THR A 95 -17.04 0.84 13.82
N GLN A 96 -16.03 1.26 14.60
CA GLN A 96 -15.84 2.68 14.94
C GLN A 96 -15.68 3.59 13.72
N MET A 97 -14.85 3.18 12.75
CA MET A 97 -14.66 3.96 11.52
C MET A 97 -15.94 4.03 10.68
N SER A 98 -16.69 2.92 10.62
CA SER A 98 -17.95 2.84 9.87
C SER A 98 -19.04 3.71 10.50
N GLU A 99 -19.14 3.72 11.84
CA GLU A 99 -20.06 4.59 12.58
C GLU A 99 -19.74 6.08 12.35
N GLU A 100 -18.46 6.46 12.39
CA GLU A 100 -18.02 7.83 12.10
C GLU A 100 -18.35 8.23 10.65
N TYR A 101 -18.12 7.32 9.69
CA TYR A 101 -18.48 7.53 8.29
C TYR A 101 -19.98 7.77 8.12
N GLN A 102 -20.83 6.93 8.72
CA GLN A 102 -22.29 7.09 8.63
C GLN A 102 -22.77 8.38 9.31
N THR A 103 -22.13 8.78 10.41
CA THR A 103 -22.42 10.05 11.07
C THR A 103 -22.12 11.24 10.16
N GLN A 104 -20.95 11.24 9.50
CA GLN A 104 -20.59 12.30 8.55
C GLN A 104 -21.49 12.29 7.30
N LEU A 105 -21.90 11.11 6.83
CA LEU A 105 -22.84 10.97 5.72
C LEU A 105 -24.20 11.56 6.06
N GLY A 106 -24.72 11.31 7.26
CA GLY A 106 -25.97 11.90 7.73
C GLY A 106 -25.91 13.42 7.88
N GLN A 107 -24.73 13.98 8.17
CA GLN A 107 -24.53 15.44 8.31
C GLN A 107 -24.36 16.15 6.97
N THR A 108 -23.65 15.52 6.02
CA THR A 108 -23.28 16.15 4.75
C THR A 108 -24.24 15.81 3.61
N GLY A 109 -24.99 14.71 3.73
CA GLY A 109 -25.91 14.22 2.70
C GLY A 109 -25.23 13.68 1.44
N SER A 110 -23.89 13.64 1.40
CA SER A 110 -23.12 13.17 0.25
C SER A 110 -21.86 12.43 0.67
N SER A 111 -21.65 11.22 0.13
CA SER A 111 -20.43 10.44 0.36
C SER A 111 -19.18 11.12 -0.20
N SER A 112 -19.32 11.87 -1.29
CA SER A 112 -18.22 12.57 -1.98
C SER A 112 -17.53 13.64 -1.11
N SER A 113 -18.21 14.15 -0.07
CA SER A 113 -17.65 15.10 0.89
C SER A 113 -16.91 14.46 2.07
N ILE A 114 -16.94 13.13 2.19
CA ILE A 114 -16.36 12.44 3.34
C ILE A 114 -14.91 12.06 3.05
N ASN A 115 -14.00 12.52 3.91
CA ASN A 115 -12.59 12.12 3.83
C ASN A 115 -12.36 10.84 4.66
N GLU A 116 -12.55 9.69 4.03
CA GLU A 116 -12.35 8.37 4.65
C GLU A 116 -10.93 8.20 5.24
N ILE A 117 -9.91 8.74 4.57
CA ILE A 117 -8.52 8.67 5.03
C ILE A 117 -8.37 9.36 6.39
N HIS A 118 -9.05 10.49 6.59
CA HIS A 118 -9.04 11.20 7.87
C HIS A 118 -9.70 10.39 8.99
N ILE A 119 -10.86 9.77 8.72
CA ILE A 119 -11.55 8.86 9.64
C ILE A 119 -10.62 7.71 10.05
N MET A 120 -9.98 7.08 9.06
CA MET A 120 -9.03 6.00 9.31
C MET A 120 -7.85 6.46 10.17
N HIS A 121 -7.24 7.60 9.86
CA HIS A 121 -6.10 8.10 10.62
C HIS A 121 -6.42 8.35 12.09
N ARG A 122 -7.62 8.90 12.37
CA ARG A 122 -8.12 9.18 13.71
C ARG A 122 -8.33 7.89 14.52
N ASN A 123 -9.07 6.93 13.97
CA ASN A 123 -9.44 5.70 14.68
C ASN A 123 -8.28 4.71 14.82
N LEU A 124 -7.39 4.65 13.84
CA LEU A 124 -6.25 3.73 13.87
C LEU A 124 -5.11 4.21 14.75
N ARG A 125 -5.24 5.40 15.37
CA ARG A 125 -4.17 6.09 16.12
C ARG A 125 -2.87 6.19 15.31
N ARG A 126 -2.99 6.20 13.98
CA ARG A 126 -1.87 6.32 13.02
C ARG A 126 -1.68 7.76 12.55
N TYR A 127 -2.40 8.73 13.11
CA TYR A 127 -2.05 10.13 12.98
C TYR A 127 -0.80 10.45 13.83
N ARG A 128 0.37 9.99 13.38
CA ARG A 128 1.57 10.81 13.47
C ARG A 128 1.41 11.75 12.30
N GLY A 129 1.01 13.01 12.52
CA GLY A 129 0.77 13.97 11.44
C GLY A 129 1.82 13.77 10.35
N ARG A 130 1.42 13.21 9.20
CA ARG A 130 2.34 13.01 8.09
C ARG A 130 2.70 14.42 7.62
N GLN A 131 3.82 14.94 8.07
CA GLN A 131 4.54 15.92 7.30
C GLN A 131 4.93 15.21 6.00
N SER A 132 4.15 15.43 4.95
CA SER A 132 4.61 15.18 3.59
C SER A 132 5.95 15.88 3.42
N GLY A 133 7.06 15.12 3.36
CA GLY A 133 8.39 15.69 3.18
C GLY A 133 9.55 14.98 3.87
N VAL A 134 9.32 14.14 4.89
CA VAL A 134 10.43 13.43 5.58
C VAL A 134 10.76 12.11 4.87
N GLY A 135 11.15 12.22 3.60
CA GLY A 135 12.01 11.21 2.99
C GLY A 135 13.42 11.31 3.60
N PRO A 136 14.26 10.27 3.52
CA PRO A 136 15.66 10.39 3.89
C PRO A 136 16.28 11.51 3.05
N THR A 137 16.67 12.62 3.68
CA THR A 137 17.54 13.60 3.06
C THR A 137 18.83 12.85 2.74
N LEU A 138 19.15 12.69 1.46
CA LEU A 138 20.48 12.29 1.05
C LEU A 138 21.42 13.34 1.64
N SER A 139 22.12 12.99 2.72
CA SER A 139 23.22 13.81 3.21
C SER A 139 24.16 13.97 2.03
N LYS A 140 24.28 15.20 1.52
CA LYS A 140 25.32 15.55 0.57
C LYS A 140 26.64 15.14 1.24
N GLY A 141 27.32 14.17 0.64
CA GLY A 141 28.60 13.68 1.14
C GLY A 141 29.55 14.84 1.32
N ALA A 142 30.23 14.85 2.46
CA ALA A 142 31.50 15.53 2.64
C ALA A 142 32.62 14.69 2.00
#